data_AF-A0A9D4G4U4-F1
#
_entry.id   AF-A0A9D4G4U4-F1
#
_cell.length_a   1.000
_cell.length_b   1.000
_cell.length_c   1.000
_cell.angle_alpha   90.00
_cell.angle_beta   90.00
_cell.angle_gamma   90.00
#
_symmetry.space_group_name_H-M   'P 1'
#
loop_
_entity.id
_entity.type
_entity.pdbx_description
1 polymer ?
#
loop_
_entity_poly.entity_id
_entity_poly.type
_entity_poly.pdbx_seq_one_letter_code
_entity_poly.pdbx_strand_id
1 'polypeptide(L)'
;MKYCESLDEALQIDKVQNLTADQLYYRLCEVMNTCANDCFPTRRFRGHLKPFWTGALTALHSQMAESRDVGNELEDPEETQHSAYRQYKEDTANFRRVMRQCADRYMAELDNKLEHDMVHDTVSFWKTVNSRKHGSGANLGGGIQFNGTTYRSREDIVDQWAKYFTDLYTQSNLHDFDAEWEHYVKQEVDKTFLGLSPDQDVTGGQVY
;
A
#
# COMPACT_ATOMS: atom_id res chain seq x y z
N MET A 1 3.05 -2.41 12.83
CA MET A 1 3.34 -3.80 13.20
C MET A 1 4.65 -3.90 13.97
N LYS A 2 5.78 -3.35 13.49
CA LYS A 2 7.07 -3.34 14.22
C LYS A 2 7.02 -2.90 15.70
N TYR A 3 6.24 -1.87 16.05
CA TYR A 3 6.15 -1.41 17.44
C TYR A 3 5.58 -2.46 18.40
N CYS A 4 4.54 -3.19 17.98
CA CYS A 4 3.93 -4.24 18.80
C CYS A 4 4.85 -5.45 18.94
N GLU A 5 5.50 -5.86 17.84
CA GLU A 5 6.49 -6.95 17.85
C GLU A 5 7.69 -6.63 18.76
N SER A 6 8.22 -5.40 18.70
CA SER A 6 9.30 -4.95 19.57
C SER A 6 8.90 -4.79 21.04
N LEU A 7 7.62 -4.47 21.31
CA LEU A 7 7.07 -4.42 22.67
C LEU A 7 6.95 -5.82 23.26
N ASP A 8 6.43 -6.78 22.50
CA ASP A 8 6.27 -8.16 22.93
C ASP A 8 7.65 -8.82 23.18
N GLU A 9 8.64 -8.54 22.33
CA GLU A 9 10.02 -9.00 22.53
C GLU A 9 10.68 -8.37 23.76
N ALA A 10 10.41 -7.09 24.04
CA ALA A 10 10.99 -6.38 25.18
C ALA A 10 10.31 -6.73 26.52
N LEU A 11 9.06 -7.19 26.49
CA LEU A 11 8.25 -7.51 27.67
C LEU A 11 8.35 -8.95 28.15
N GLN A 12 9.19 -9.81 27.52
CA GLN A 12 9.45 -11.22 27.89
C GLN A 12 8.95 -11.61 29.29
N ILE A 13 7.82 -12.31 29.31
CA ILE A 13 6.97 -12.58 30.48
C ILE A 13 7.75 -13.18 31.66
N ASP A 14 8.80 -13.96 31.39
CA ASP A 14 9.63 -14.61 32.41
C ASP A 14 10.45 -13.63 33.28
N LYS A 15 10.68 -12.39 32.81
CA LYS A 15 11.42 -11.36 33.56
C LYS A 15 10.54 -10.52 34.49
N VAL A 16 9.22 -10.75 34.45
CA VAL A 16 8.22 -9.87 35.06
C VAL A 16 7.61 -10.47 36.33
N GLN A 17 7.76 -11.78 36.54
CA GLN A 17 7.08 -12.55 37.60
C GLN A 17 7.49 -12.18 39.04
N ASN A 18 8.60 -11.45 39.23
CA ASN A 18 9.14 -11.12 40.55
C ASN A 18 9.20 -9.61 40.85
N LEU A 19 8.52 -8.78 40.05
CA LEU A 19 8.51 -7.33 40.23
C LEU A 19 7.34 -6.89 41.11
N THR A 20 7.57 -5.91 41.98
CA THR A 20 6.48 -5.20 42.64
C THR A 20 5.68 -4.38 41.62
N ALA A 21 4.45 -3.98 41.97
CA ALA A 21 3.60 -3.19 41.07
C ALA A 21 4.28 -1.90 40.59
N ASP A 22 5.02 -1.22 41.47
CA ASP A 22 5.76 0.00 41.12
C ASP A 22 6.92 -0.31 40.16
N GLN A 23 7.68 -1.38 40.41
CA GLN A 23 8.78 -1.79 39.54
C GLN A 23 8.29 -2.21 38.16
N LEU A 24 7.13 -2.88 38.10
CA LEU A 24 6.46 -3.21 36.85
C LEU A 24 6.07 -1.96 36.06
N TYR A 25 5.49 -0.97 36.75
CA TYR A 25 5.09 0.30 36.12
C TYR A 25 6.30 1.03 35.52
N TYR A 26 7.39 1.18 36.28
CA TYR A 26 8.60 1.84 35.78
C TYR A 26 9.21 1.09 34.59
N ARG A 27 9.22 -0.25 34.64
CA ARG A 27 9.73 -1.08 33.55
C ARG A 27 8.87 -0.95 32.29
N LEU A 28 7.55 -0.89 32.45
CA LEU A 28 6.63 -0.66 31.33
C LEU A 28 6.90 0.70 30.68
N CYS A 29 7.03 1.76 31.47
CA CYS A 29 7.33 3.10 30.96
C CYS A 29 8.69 3.16 30.23
N GLU A 30 9.71 2.50 30.77
CA GLU A 30 11.04 2.41 30.17
C GLU A 30 11.01 1.69 28.81
N VAL A 31 10.35 0.52 28.76
CA VAL A 31 10.20 -0.27 27.52
C VAL A 31 9.40 0.51 26.49
N MET A 32 8.26 1.09 26.88
CA MET A 32 7.44 1.91 25.99
C MET A 32 8.22 3.09 25.41
N ASN A 33 9.02 3.79 26.23
CA ASN A 33 9.85 4.90 25.77
C ASN A 33 10.99 4.45 24.85
N THR A 34 11.63 3.32 25.16
CA THR A 34 12.72 2.77 24.33
C THR A 34 12.17 2.35 22.96
N CYS A 35 11.11 1.54 22.95
CA CYS A 35 10.43 1.15 21.72
C CYS A 35 9.90 2.36 20.95
N ALA A 36 9.42 3.40 21.64
CA ALA A 36 8.97 4.61 20.99
C ALA A 36 10.12 5.34 20.29
N ASN A 37 11.27 5.49 20.94
CA ASN A 37 12.44 6.13 20.33
C ASN A 37 12.98 5.34 19.13
N ASP A 38 12.91 4.01 19.17
CA ASP A 38 13.42 3.15 18.10
C ASP A 38 12.44 2.99 16.93
N CYS A 39 11.13 2.99 17.21
CA CYS A 39 10.09 2.75 16.19
C CYS A 39 9.51 4.02 15.59
N PHE A 40 9.47 5.13 16.34
CA PHE A 40 8.96 6.39 15.80
C PHE A 40 10.07 7.13 15.03
N PRO A 41 9.81 7.54 13.78
CA PRO A 41 10.77 8.36 13.05
C PRO A 41 11.05 9.66 13.83
N THR A 42 12.30 9.86 14.23
CA THR A 42 12.76 11.11 14.87
C THR A 42 12.75 12.31 13.92
N ARG A 43 12.62 12.07 12.61
CA ARG A 43 12.47 13.11 11.59
C ARG A 43 11.01 13.56 11.53
N ARG A 44 10.80 14.88 11.57
CA ARG A 44 9.48 15.49 11.32
C ARG A 44 8.87 14.89 10.05
N PHE A 45 7.67 14.32 10.18
CA PHE A 45 6.88 13.86 9.05
C PHE A 45 6.70 15.02 8.06
N ARG A 46 7.34 14.92 6.90
CA ARG A 46 7.18 15.88 5.81
C ARG A 46 5.98 15.45 4.99
N GLY A 47 4.77 15.77 5.48
CA GLY A 47 3.51 15.39 4.83
C GLY A 47 3.32 15.88 3.40
N HIS A 48 4.18 16.79 2.91
CA HIS A 48 4.20 17.28 1.54
C HIS A 48 5.12 16.48 0.60
N LEU A 49 5.98 15.59 1.12
CA LEU A 49 6.80 14.72 0.27
C LEU A 49 5.92 13.59 -0.23
N LYS A 50 5.40 13.79 -1.44
CA LYS A 50 4.66 12.78 -2.18
C LYS A 50 5.51 11.50 -2.27
N PRO A 51 4.92 10.29 -2.27
CA PRO A 51 5.68 9.02 -2.27
C PRO A 51 6.68 8.89 -3.43
N PHE A 52 6.42 9.58 -4.53
CA PHE A 52 7.28 9.64 -5.71
C PHE A 52 8.38 10.72 -5.66
N TRP A 53 8.58 11.38 -4.52
CA TRP A 53 9.59 12.41 -4.38
C TRP A 53 11.00 11.78 -4.29
N THR A 54 11.80 12.00 -5.33
CA THR A 54 13.15 11.44 -5.46
C THR A 54 14.24 12.45 -5.12
N GLY A 55 15.48 11.98 -4.94
CA GLY A 55 16.65 12.87 -4.81
C GLY A 55 16.81 13.82 -6.00
N ALA A 56 16.47 13.37 -7.21
CA ALA A 56 16.47 14.21 -8.41
C ALA A 56 15.45 15.36 -8.33
N LEU A 57 14.24 15.10 -7.80
CA LEU A 57 13.24 16.15 -7.57
C LEU A 57 13.69 17.15 -6.50
N THR A 58 14.38 16.68 -5.47
CA THR A 58 14.99 17.57 -4.46
C THR A 58 16.02 18.48 -5.11
N ALA A 59 16.93 17.96 -5.93
CA ALA A 59 17.94 18.76 -6.62
C ALA A 59 17.31 19.81 -7.54
N LEU A 60 16.32 19.42 -8.35
CA LEU A 60 15.60 20.34 -9.24
C LEU A 60 14.79 21.40 -8.48
N HIS A 61 14.22 21.04 -7.32
CA HIS A 61 13.52 21.99 -6.47
C HIS A 61 14.49 23.02 -5.86
N SER A 62 15.67 22.58 -5.42
CA SER A 62 16.72 23.48 -4.95
C SER A 62 17.20 24.41 -6.05
N GLN A 63 17.47 23.88 -7.26
CA GLN A 63 17.87 24.68 -8.41
C GLN A 63 16.80 25.74 -8.77
N MET A 64 15.52 25.35 -8.79
CA MET A 64 14.41 26.28 -9.01
C MET A 64 14.34 27.37 -7.93
N ALA A 65 14.64 27.04 -6.68
CA ALA A 65 14.66 28.00 -5.58
C ALA A 65 15.84 28.98 -5.70
N GLU A 66 17.03 28.47 -6.01
CA GLU A 66 18.24 29.27 -6.24
C GLU A 66 18.04 30.26 -7.40
N SER A 67 17.50 29.81 -8.54
CA SER A 67 17.20 30.68 -9.67
C SER A 67 16.14 31.76 -9.35
N ARG A 68 15.21 31.47 -8.43
CA ARG A 68 14.23 32.45 -7.96
C ARG A 68 14.90 33.51 -7.09
N ASP A 69 15.79 33.10 -6.20
CA ASP A 69 16.47 33.99 -5.27
C ASP A 69 17.42 34.93 -6.04
N VAL A 70 18.17 34.41 -7.02
CA VAL A 70 18.96 35.23 -7.97
C VAL A 70 18.08 36.22 -8.73
N GLY A 71 16.88 35.82 -9.16
CA GLY A 71 15.93 36.71 -9.82
C GLY A 71 15.39 37.83 -8.91
N ASN A 72 15.35 37.62 -7.60
CA ASN A 72 14.90 38.63 -6.62
C ASN A 72 16.02 39.60 -6.22
N GLU A 73 17.28 39.19 -6.29
CA GLU A 73 18.46 40.01 -5.93
C GLU A 73 18.85 41.02 -7.03
N LEU A 74 18.38 40.83 -8.26
CA LEU A 74 18.66 41.74 -9.38
C LEU A 74 17.69 42.95 -9.36
N GLU A 75 18.15 44.08 -8.84
CA GLU A 75 17.38 45.34 -8.71
C GLU A 75 17.16 46.09 -10.05
N ASP A 76 17.87 45.74 -11.14
CA ASP A 76 17.89 46.53 -12.38
C ASP A 76 17.02 45.91 -13.52
N PRO A 77 16.06 46.64 -14.15
CA PRO A 77 14.89 46.00 -14.77
C PRO A 77 15.02 45.53 -16.24
N GLU A 78 15.98 45.99 -17.03
CA GLU A 78 15.79 45.94 -18.49
C GLU A 78 16.43 44.75 -19.24
N GLU A 79 17.60 44.25 -18.84
CA GLU A 79 18.30 43.19 -19.60
C GLU A 79 18.64 41.95 -18.76
N THR A 80 19.13 42.16 -17.53
CA THR A 80 19.54 41.08 -16.61
C THR A 80 18.34 40.38 -15.95
N GLN A 81 17.23 41.10 -15.72
CA GLN A 81 15.98 40.49 -15.26
C GLN A 81 15.40 39.53 -16.29
N HIS A 82 15.59 39.78 -17.59
CA HIS A 82 15.00 38.94 -18.63
C HIS A 82 15.67 37.56 -18.73
N SER A 83 16.99 37.46 -18.49
CA SER A 83 17.71 36.19 -18.53
C SER A 83 17.52 35.37 -17.25
N ALA A 84 17.64 35.99 -16.07
CA ALA A 84 17.42 35.33 -14.79
C ALA A 84 15.97 34.86 -14.61
N TYR A 85 14.99 35.69 -14.99
CA TYR A 85 13.59 35.30 -14.98
C TYR A 85 13.31 34.15 -15.95
N ARG A 86 13.89 34.18 -17.16
CA ARG A 86 13.76 33.10 -18.13
C ARG A 86 14.33 31.79 -17.57
N GLN A 87 15.52 31.83 -16.97
CA GLN A 87 16.14 30.66 -16.34
C GLN A 87 15.25 30.08 -15.23
N TYR A 88 14.73 30.93 -14.33
CA TYR A 88 13.77 30.50 -13.30
C TYR A 88 12.53 29.83 -13.90
N LYS A 89 11.99 30.36 -15.00
CA LYS A 89 10.82 29.79 -15.68
C LYS A 89 11.14 28.46 -16.34
N GLU A 90 12.32 28.32 -16.93
CA GLU A 90 12.83 27.06 -17.50
C GLU A 90 13.04 26.00 -16.40
N ASP A 91 13.65 26.36 -15.28
CA ASP A 91 13.85 25.47 -14.13
C ASP A 91 12.52 25.05 -13.52
N THR A 92 11.57 25.98 -13.39
CA THR A 92 10.20 25.69 -12.91
C THR A 92 9.48 24.73 -13.86
N ALA A 93 9.59 24.95 -15.18
CA ALA A 93 8.99 24.09 -16.18
C ALA A 93 9.61 22.68 -16.15
N ASN A 94 10.93 22.61 -16.02
CA ASN A 94 11.67 21.36 -15.91
C ASN A 94 11.30 20.57 -14.64
N PHE A 95 11.27 21.23 -13.48
CA PHE A 95 10.81 20.64 -12.23
C PHE A 95 9.39 20.07 -12.37
N ARG A 96 8.44 20.82 -12.92
CA ARG A 96 7.05 20.35 -13.13
C ARG A 96 6.97 19.18 -14.10
N ARG A 97 7.81 19.14 -15.13
CA ARG A 97 7.89 18.03 -16.08
C ARG A 97 8.37 16.76 -15.39
N VAL A 98 9.50 16.83 -14.69
CA VAL A 98 10.07 15.67 -13.98
C VAL A 98 9.14 15.22 -12.85
N MET A 99 8.49 16.15 -12.15
CA MET A 99 7.54 15.84 -11.09
C MET A 99 6.35 15.03 -11.60
N ARG A 100 5.81 15.39 -12.78
CA ARG A 100 4.76 14.61 -13.46
C ARG A 100 5.27 13.23 -13.87
N GLN A 101 6.44 13.14 -14.48
CA GLN A 101 7.03 11.85 -14.87
C GLN A 101 7.26 10.92 -13.66
N CYS A 102 7.75 11.44 -12.53
CA CYS A 102 7.90 10.65 -11.32
C CYS A 102 6.54 10.20 -10.76
N ALA A 103 5.52 11.07 -10.80
CA ALA A 103 4.17 10.72 -10.40
C ALA A 103 3.61 9.61 -11.30
N ASP A 104 3.68 9.77 -12.61
CA ASP A 104 3.17 8.79 -13.59
C ASP A 104 3.85 7.44 -13.43
N ARG A 105 5.18 7.42 -13.28
CA ARG A 105 5.95 6.20 -13.03
C ARG A 105 5.51 5.52 -11.73
N TYR A 106 5.37 6.27 -10.65
CA TYR A 106 4.92 5.71 -9.37
C TYR A 106 3.51 5.13 -9.45
N MET A 107 2.60 5.79 -10.17
CA MET A 107 1.25 5.27 -10.39
C MET A 107 1.29 3.97 -11.21
N ALA A 108 2.11 3.91 -12.26
CA ALA A 108 2.31 2.70 -13.06
C ALA A 108 2.94 1.56 -12.22
N GLU A 109 3.92 1.84 -11.36
CA GLU A 109 4.49 0.86 -10.43
C GLU A 109 3.45 0.32 -9.45
N LEU A 110 2.56 1.18 -8.93
CA LEU A 110 1.47 0.76 -8.07
C LEU A 110 0.45 -0.13 -8.81
N ASP A 111 0.16 0.17 -10.07
CA ASP A 111 -0.77 -0.64 -10.87
C ASP A 111 -0.16 -2.00 -11.21
N ASN A 112 1.10 -2.04 -11.66
CA ASN A 112 1.82 -3.29 -11.91
C ASN A 112 1.88 -4.16 -10.65
N LYS A 113 2.12 -3.55 -9.48
CA LYS A 113 2.09 -4.27 -8.20
C LYS A 113 0.70 -4.84 -7.92
N LEU A 114 -0.34 -4.07 -8.20
CA LEU A 114 -1.71 -4.48 -7.95
C LEU A 114 -2.14 -5.61 -8.90
N GLU A 115 -1.71 -5.59 -10.17
CA GLU A 115 -1.88 -6.69 -11.12
C GLU A 115 -1.13 -7.95 -10.67
N HIS A 116 0.11 -7.81 -10.18
CA HIS A 116 0.87 -8.93 -9.63
C HIS A 116 0.18 -9.53 -8.39
N ASP A 117 -0.20 -8.68 -7.43
CA ASP A 117 -0.85 -9.12 -6.19
C ASP A 117 -2.23 -9.74 -6.47
N MET A 118 -2.94 -9.29 -7.51
CA MET A 118 -4.21 -9.90 -7.95
C MET A 118 -4.05 -11.39 -8.29
N VAL A 119 -2.92 -11.78 -8.88
CA VAL A 119 -2.67 -13.17 -9.30
C VAL A 119 -2.09 -14.01 -8.17
N HIS A 120 -1.27 -13.41 -7.29
CA HIS A 120 -0.42 -14.16 -6.36
C HIS A 120 -0.78 -14.01 -4.88
N ASP A 121 -1.43 -12.92 -4.46
CA ASP A 121 -1.76 -12.66 -3.06
C ASP A 121 -3.01 -11.78 -2.92
N THR A 122 -4.17 -12.45 -2.87
CA THR A 122 -5.49 -11.83 -2.72
C THR A 122 -5.60 -10.96 -1.46
N VAL A 123 -4.87 -11.28 -0.38
CA VAL A 123 -4.91 -10.49 0.87
C VAL A 123 -4.17 -9.17 0.67
N SER A 124 -2.96 -9.20 0.10
CA SER A 124 -2.18 -8.00 -0.21
C SER A 124 -2.86 -7.12 -1.28
N PHE A 125 -3.52 -7.74 -2.25
CA PHE A 125 -4.36 -7.05 -3.24
C PHE A 125 -5.45 -6.23 -2.54
N TRP A 126 -6.32 -6.86 -1.74
CA TRP A 126 -7.41 -6.16 -1.07
C TRP A 126 -6.92 -5.12 -0.07
N LYS A 127 -5.80 -5.36 0.62
CA LYS A 127 -5.18 -4.37 1.49
C LYS A 127 -4.75 -3.13 0.70
N THR A 128 -4.15 -3.31 -0.47
CA THR A 128 -3.73 -2.22 -1.36
C THR A 128 -4.93 -1.46 -1.92
N VAL A 129 -5.94 -2.17 -2.44
CA VAL A 129 -7.21 -1.59 -2.94
C VAL A 129 -7.90 -0.77 -1.84
N ASN A 130 -8.06 -1.33 -0.64
CA ASN A 130 -8.73 -0.64 0.47
C ASN A 130 -7.93 0.55 1.01
N SER A 131 -6.59 0.53 0.93
CA SER A 131 -5.74 1.65 1.35
C SER A 131 -5.84 2.87 0.44
N ARG A 132 -6.29 2.68 -0.82
CA ARG A 132 -6.62 3.76 -1.75
C ARG A 132 -7.97 4.38 -1.32
N LYS A 133 -7.92 5.19 -0.26
CA LYS A 133 -9.07 5.90 0.32
C LYS A 133 -9.79 6.77 -0.73
N HIS A 134 -11.13 6.88 -0.62
CA HIS A 134 -12.01 7.73 -1.42
C HIS A 134 -11.52 9.19 -1.53
N GLY A 135 -10.70 9.48 -2.54
CA GLY A 135 -10.46 10.84 -3.00
C GLY A 135 -11.56 11.22 -3.97
N SER A 136 -12.38 12.20 -3.61
CA SER A 136 -13.46 12.73 -4.44
C SER A 136 -13.00 12.96 -5.89
N GLY A 137 -13.53 12.17 -6.83
CA GLY A 137 -13.75 12.44 -8.26
C GLY A 137 -12.61 12.91 -9.18
N ALA A 138 -11.49 13.44 -8.70
CA ALA A 138 -10.62 14.28 -9.52
C ALA A 138 -9.16 13.80 -9.64
N ASN A 139 -8.71 12.88 -8.77
CA ASN A 139 -7.37 12.29 -8.82
C ASN A 139 -7.48 10.77 -8.72
N LEU A 140 -8.27 10.18 -9.61
CA LEU A 140 -8.32 8.73 -9.75
C LEU A 140 -6.93 8.29 -10.25
N GLY A 141 -6.17 7.74 -9.31
CA GLY A 141 -4.90 7.11 -9.59
C GLY A 141 -5.04 5.96 -10.59
N GLY A 142 -3.94 5.24 -10.75
CA GLY A 142 -3.82 4.09 -11.62
C GLY A 142 -4.96 3.07 -11.49
N GLY A 143 -5.32 2.40 -12.58
CA GLY A 143 -6.53 1.59 -12.69
C GLY A 143 -6.22 0.19 -13.22
N ILE A 144 -7.11 -0.76 -12.94
CA ILE A 144 -6.97 -2.12 -13.44
C ILE A 144 -7.53 -2.17 -14.87
N GLN A 145 -6.77 -2.73 -15.81
CA GLN A 145 -7.29 -2.96 -17.16
C GLN A 145 -7.95 -4.34 -17.22
N PHE A 146 -9.24 -4.35 -17.58
CA PHE A 146 -10.02 -5.57 -17.78
C PHE A 146 -10.74 -5.48 -19.13
N ASN A 147 -10.55 -6.47 -20.00
CA ASN A 147 -11.08 -6.48 -21.38
C ASN A 147 -10.82 -5.16 -22.15
N GLY A 148 -9.60 -4.63 -22.05
CA GLY A 148 -9.20 -3.38 -22.73
C GLY A 148 -9.73 -2.09 -22.08
N THR A 149 -10.58 -2.19 -21.06
CA THR A 149 -11.16 -1.04 -20.35
C THR A 149 -10.46 -0.84 -19.00
N THR A 150 -10.07 0.39 -18.67
CA THR A 150 -9.41 0.70 -17.38
C THR A 150 -10.42 1.15 -16.34
N TYR A 151 -10.56 0.36 -15.26
CA TYR A 151 -11.43 0.64 -14.11
C TYR A 151 -10.64 1.23 -12.95
N ARG A 152 -11.15 2.30 -12.34
CA ARG A 152 -10.42 3.09 -11.33
C ARG A 152 -11.15 3.29 -10.01
N SER A 153 -12.47 3.22 -9.99
CA SER A 153 -13.22 3.31 -8.73
C SER A 153 -13.20 1.96 -8.01
N ARG A 154 -13.35 2.00 -6.68
CA ARG A 154 -13.42 0.78 -5.87
C ARG A 154 -14.64 -0.05 -6.28
N GLU A 155 -15.77 0.62 -6.45
CA GLU A 155 -17.03 0.03 -6.85
C GLU A 155 -16.88 -0.68 -8.20
N ASP A 156 -16.31 0.01 -9.20
CA ASP A 156 -16.08 -0.58 -10.52
C ASP A 156 -15.11 -1.78 -10.46
N ILE A 157 -14.03 -1.68 -9.68
CA ILE A 157 -13.06 -2.76 -9.54
C ILE A 157 -13.72 -3.97 -8.88
N VAL A 158 -14.48 -3.78 -7.80
CA VAL A 158 -15.21 -4.85 -7.10
C VAL A 158 -16.22 -5.49 -8.03
N ASP A 159 -16.99 -4.71 -8.77
CA ASP A 159 -18.00 -5.22 -9.71
C ASP A 159 -17.36 -6.04 -10.84
N GLN A 160 -16.23 -5.58 -11.38
CA GLN A 160 -15.51 -6.34 -12.42
C GLN A 160 -14.88 -7.62 -11.86
N TRP A 161 -14.36 -7.57 -10.64
CA TRP A 161 -13.87 -8.78 -9.96
C TRP A 161 -15.00 -9.79 -9.73
N ALA A 162 -16.16 -9.33 -9.24
CA ALA A 162 -17.33 -10.18 -9.07
C ALA A 162 -17.79 -10.80 -10.40
N LYS A 163 -17.80 -10.01 -11.49
CA LYS A 163 -18.12 -10.50 -12.83
C LYS A 163 -17.12 -11.54 -13.32
N TYR A 164 -15.82 -11.30 -13.19
CA TYR A 164 -14.79 -12.25 -13.60
C TYR A 164 -14.98 -13.63 -12.95
N PHE A 165 -15.20 -13.68 -11.64
CA PHE A 165 -15.44 -14.96 -10.95
C PHE A 165 -16.79 -15.55 -11.29
N THR A 166 -17.83 -14.73 -11.48
CA THR A 166 -19.12 -15.21 -11.97
C THR A 166 -18.96 -15.89 -13.32
N ASP A 167 -18.25 -15.26 -14.26
CA ASP A 167 -17.99 -15.82 -15.59
C ASP A 167 -17.14 -17.10 -15.52
N LEU A 168 -16.13 -17.14 -14.63
CA LEU A 168 -15.28 -18.31 -14.43
C LEU A 168 -16.05 -19.54 -13.90
N TYR A 169 -17.10 -19.30 -13.10
CA TYR A 169 -17.94 -20.35 -12.51
C TYR A 169 -19.28 -20.54 -13.24
N THR A 170 -19.58 -19.74 -14.26
CA THR A 170 -20.76 -19.95 -15.09
C THR A 170 -20.47 -21.12 -16.03
N GLN A 171 -21.32 -22.15 -16.00
CA GLN A 171 -21.19 -23.31 -16.89
C GLN A 171 -21.06 -22.84 -18.33
N SER A 172 -19.90 -23.12 -18.92
CA SER A 172 -19.67 -22.88 -20.33
C SER A 172 -20.61 -23.78 -21.14
N ASN A 173 -21.48 -23.18 -21.94
CA ASN A 173 -22.30 -23.91 -22.91
C ASN A 173 -21.50 -24.31 -24.16
N LEU A 174 -20.17 -24.18 -24.14
CA LEU A 174 -19.30 -24.60 -25.23
C LEU A 174 -19.21 -26.13 -25.27
N HIS A 175 -19.11 -26.66 -26.48
CA HIS A 175 -19.09 -28.11 -26.75
C HIS A 175 -17.84 -28.82 -26.19
N ASP A 176 -16.84 -28.07 -25.73
CA ASP A 176 -15.63 -28.57 -25.09
C ASP A 176 -15.77 -28.75 -23.57
N PHE A 177 -16.94 -28.46 -23.00
CA PHE A 177 -17.23 -28.74 -21.59
C PHE A 177 -17.28 -30.25 -21.32
N ASP A 178 -16.28 -30.75 -20.62
CA ASP A 178 -16.18 -32.15 -20.22
C ASP A 178 -17.06 -32.42 -18.99
N ALA A 179 -18.32 -32.77 -19.26
CA ALA A 179 -19.30 -33.13 -18.24
C ALA A 179 -18.91 -34.38 -17.44
N GLU A 180 -18.10 -35.28 -18.01
CA GLU A 180 -17.59 -36.46 -17.29
C GLU A 180 -16.54 -36.04 -16.26
N TRP A 181 -15.64 -35.12 -16.60
CA TRP A 181 -14.68 -34.53 -15.67
C TRP A 181 -15.36 -33.74 -14.55
N GLU A 182 -16.38 -32.92 -14.86
CA GLU A 182 -17.16 -32.22 -13.84
C GLU A 182 -17.79 -33.22 -12.85
N HIS A 183 -18.38 -34.30 -13.36
CA HIS A 183 -19.00 -35.33 -12.54
C HIS A 183 -17.96 -36.07 -11.67
N TYR A 184 -16.80 -36.38 -12.23
CA TYR A 184 -15.68 -36.98 -11.49
C TYR A 184 -15.18 -36.08 -10.36
N VAL A 185 -14.94 -34.81 -10.63
CA VAL A 185 -14.49 -33.84 -9.62
C VAL A 185 -15.53 -33.67 -8.52
N LYS A 186 -16.82 -33.57 -8.87
CA LYS A 186 -17.91 -33.51 -7.87
C LYS A 186 -17.93 -34.75 -6.98
N GLN A 187 -17.81 -35.95 -7.56
CA GLN A 187 -17.74 -37.18 -6.78
C GLN A 187 -16.53 -37.23 -5.84
N GLU A 188 -15.34 -36.83 -6.30
CA GLU A 188 -14.13 -36.85 -5.48
C GLU A 188 -14.18 -35.81 -4.35
N VAL A 189 -14.72 -34.61 -4.64
CA VAL A 189 -14.96 -33.58 -3.63
C VAL A 189 -15.95 -34.08 -2.58
N ASP A 190 -17.10 -34.65 -2.99
CA ASP A 190 -18.09 -35.19 -2.07
C ASP A 190 -17.54 -36.35 -1.24
N LYS A 191 -16.76 -37.25 -1.82
CA LYS A 191 -16.05 -38.31 -1.07
C LYS A 191 -15.07 -37.74 -0.04
N THR A 192 -14.34 -36.70 -0.41
CA THR A 192 -13.39 -36.02 0.49
C THR A 192 -14.12 -35.38 1.66
N PHE A 193 -15.25 -34.71 1.41
CA PHE A 193 -16.08 -34.12 2.46
C PHE A 193 -16.82 -35.15 3.32
N LEU A 194 -17.23 -36.29 2.75
CA LEU A 194 -17.80 -37.41 3.50
C LEU A 194 -16.75 -38.16 4.35
N GLY A 195 -15.47 -38.07 3.98
CA GLY A 195 -14.35 -38.59 4.75
C GLY A 195 -13.86 -37.68 5.89
N LEU A 196 -14.25 -36.40 5.86
CA LEU A 196 -14.00 -35.46 6.94
C LEU A 196 -15.08 -35.63 8.02
N SER A 197 -14.91 -36.62 8.89
CA SER A 197 -15.64 -36.63 10.16
C SER A 197 -15.18 -35.41 10.98
N PRO A 198 -16.09 -34.68 11.65
CA PRO A 198 -15.67 -33.69 12.64
C PRO A 198 -14.75 -34.39 13.66
N ASP A 199 -13.59 -33.79 13.95
CA ASP A 199 -12.74 -34.25 15.04
C ASP A 199 -13.59 -34.32 16.32
N GLN A 200 -13.82 -35.53 16.81
CA GLN A 200 -14.38 -35.73 18.14
C GLN A 200 -13.24 -35.61 19.13
N ASP A 201 -13.06 -34.42 19.70
CA ASP A 201 -12.25 -34.20 20.90
C ASP A 201 -12.59 -32.80 21.43
N VAL A 202 -12.91 -32.52 22.71
CA VAL A 202 -12.76 -33.25 23.97
C VAL A 202 -13.84 -32.72 24.94
N THR A 203 -14.86 -33.51 25.29
CA THR A 203 -15.65 -33.28 26.53
C THR A 203 -15.10 -34.19 27.62
N GLY A 204 -14.04 -33.74 28.29
CA GLY A 204 -13.32 -34.55 29.27
C GLY A 204 -12.49 -33.72 30.22
N GLY A 205 -13.07 -32.67 30.80
CA GLY A 205 -12.49 -31.93 31.92
C GLY A 205 -13.40 -32.03 33.14
N GLN A 206 -13.23 -33.08 33.95
CA GLN A 206 -13.83 -33.19 35.28
C GLN A 206 -13.29 -32.06 36.16
N VAL A 207 -14.20 -31.27 36.72
CA VAL A 207 -13.93 -30.41 37.86
C VAL A 207 -14.10 -31.27 39.12
N TYR A 208 -13.01 -31.49 39.84
CA TYR A 208 -12.99 -31.77 41.27
C TYR A 208 -11.99 -30.83 41.93
#